data_AF-A0A2M8DI87-F1
#
_entry.id   AF-A0A2M8DI87-F1
#
_cell.length_a   1.000
_cell.length_b   1.000
_cell.length_c   1.000
_cell.angle_alpha   90.00
_cell.angle_beta   90.00
_cell.angle_gamma   90.00
#
_symmetry.space_group_name_H-M   'P 1'
#
loop_
_entity.id
_entity.type
_entity.pdbx_description
1 polymer ?
#
loop_
_entity_poly.entity_id
_entity_poly.type
_entity_poly.pdbx_seq_one_letter_code
_entity_poly.pdbx_strand_id
1 'polypeptide(L)'
;MTSIARACAAVVAAVVVGCAAPAAEVGEGEVARGAEVFATYCTDRCHQTPRPDSLTANQWRAVAQTMQARLAEQGQEPIAPADYAALLAYLTTHARE
;
A
#
# COMPACT_ATOMS: atom_id res chain seq x y z
N MET A 1 47.03 49.32 19.27
CA MET A 1 47.76 48.23 19.93
C MET A 1 46.80 47.07 20.11
N THR A 2 47.00 46.02 19.29
CA THR A 2 46.72 44.59 19.54
C THR A 2 45.43 44.17 20.28
N SER A 3 44.53 43.44 19.62
CA SER A 3 44.54 41.97 19.67
C SER A 3 43.28 41.34 19.08
N ILE A 4 43.53 40.40 18.16
CA ILE A 4 42.63 39.38 17.62
C ILE A 4 42.29 38.39 18.75
N ALA A 5 41.04 37.98 18.90
CA ALA A 5 40.75 36.67 19.49
C ALA A 5 39.36 36.13 19.13
N ARG A 6 39.40 35.16 18.20
CA ARG A 6 38.67 33.89 18.23
C ARG A 6 37.15 33.93 18.07
N ALA A 7 36.77 33.72 16.80
CA ALA A 7 35.54 33.05 16.41
C ALA A 7 35.38 31.72 17.17
N CYS A 8 34.41 31.65 18.08
CA CYS A 8 33.84 30.39 18.52
C CYS A 8 32.79 29.99 17.48
N ALA A 9 33.24 29.29 16.44
CA ALA A 9 32.33 28.58 15.55
C ALA A 9 31.65 27.47 16.36
N ALA A 10 30.43 27.75 16.84
CA ALA A 10 29.55 26.73 17.37
C ALA A 10 29.11 25.84 16.21
N VAL A 11 29.80 24.71 16.04
CA VAL A 11 29.34 23.63 15.17
C VAL A 11 28.09 23.05 15.84
N VAL A 12 26.93 23.58 15.47
CA VAL A 12 25.64 22.96 15.80
C VAL A 12 25.56 21.69 14.98
N ALA A 13 25.92 20.57 15.59
CA ALA A 13 25.65 19.24 15.06
C ALA A 13 24.13 19.08 14.97
N ALA A 14 23.58 19.25 13.77
CA ALA A 14 22.20 18.94 13.47
C ALA A 14 22.01 17.43 13.62
N VAL A 15 21.44 17.01 14.75
CA VAL A 15 20.94 15.64 14.93
C VAL A 15 19.70 15.51 14.04
N VAL A 16 19.90 14.97 12.85
CA VAL A 16 18.81 14.49 12.00
C VAL A 16 18.20 13.26 12.67
N VAL A 17 17.20 13.49 13.50
CA VAL A 17 16.26 12.45 13.94
C VAL A 17 15.49 12.02 12.68
N GLY A 18 15.96 10.95 12.06
CA GLY A 18 15.23 10.28 11.00
C GLY A 18 13.93 9.72 11.57
N CYS A 19 12.79 10.28 11.17
CA CYS A 19 11.53 9.58 11.30
C CYS A 19 11.59 8.36 10.37
N ALA A 20 11.90 7.20 10.93
CA ALA A 20 11.41 5.95 10.37
C ALA A 20 9.89 6.01 10.49
N ALA A 21 9.20 6.27 9.38
CA ALA A 21 7.75 6.16 9.33
C ALA A 21 7.38 4.73 9.78
N PRO A 22 6.51 4.53 10.78
CA PRO A 22 6.00 3.20 11.06
C PRO A 22 5.32 2.70 9.80
N ALA A 23 5.47 1.40 9.50
CA ALA A 23 4.74 0.73 8.44
C ALA A 23 3.28 1.18 8.56
N ALA A 24 2.80 1.89 7.53
CA ALA A 24 1.53 2.59 7.58
C ALA A 24 0.47 1.66 8.17
N GLU A 25 -0.03 2.01 9.35
CA GLU A 25 -1.21 1.40 9.93
C GLU A 25 -2.27 1.57 8.83
N VAL A 26 -2.64 0.46 8.18
CA VAL A 26 -3.59 0.51 7.06
C VAL A 26 -4.86 1.10 7.63
N GLY A 27 -5.20 2.32 7.20
CA GLY A 27 -6.33 3.05 7.76
C GLY A 27 -7.62 2.27 7.52
N GLU A 28 -8.53 2.29 8.47
CA GLU A 28 -9.84 1.64 8.34
C GLU A 28 -10.58 2.10 7.07
N GLY A 29 -10.41 3.37 6.69
CA GLY A 29 -10.94 3.92 5.44
C GLY A 29 -10.32 3.32 4.17
N GLU A 30 -9.04 2.91 4.21
CA GLU A 30 -8.39 2.23 3.08
C GLU A 30 -8.92 0.81 2.90
N VAL A 31 -9.14 0.09 4.02
CA VAL A 31 -9.75 -1.25 4.00
C VAL A 31 -11.18 -1.18 3.46
N ALA A 32 -11.97 -0.20 3.90
CA ALA A 32 -13.34 0.01 3.41
C ALA A 32 -13.36 0.30 1.90
N ARG A 33 -12.46 1.17 1.41
CA ARG A 33 -12.29 1.42 -0.03
C ARG A 33 -11.91 0.15 -0.78
N GLY A 34 -11.01 -0.67 -0.23
CA GLY A 34 -10.61 -1.94 -0.81
C GLY A 34 -11.75 -2.93 -0.97
N ALA A 35 -12.70 -2.96 -0.02
CA ALA A 35 -13.91 -3.78 -0.12
C ALA A 35 -14.79 -3.36 -1.31
N GLU A 36 -14.95 -2.06 -1.56
CA GLU A 36 -15.68 -1.54 -2.72
C GLU A 36 -15.00 -1.89 -4.04
N VAL A 37 -13.66 -1.78 -4.09
CA VAL A 37 -12.86 -2.17 -5.25
C VAL A 37 -13.02 -3.66 -5.53
N PHE A 38 -12.93 -4.51 -4.49
CA PHE A 38 -13.16 -5.95 -4.61
C PHE A 38 -14.57 -6.25 -5.16
N ALA A 39 -15.60 -5.61 -4.64
CA ALA A 39 -16.97 -5.80 -5.14
C ALA A 39 -17.14 -5.35 -6.60
N THR A 40 -16.48 -4.26 -7.00
CA THR A 40 -16.60 -3.69 -8.35
C THR A 40 -15.89 -4.51 -9.40
N TYR A 41 -14.67 -4.97 -9.10
CA TYR A 41 -13.79 -5.62 -10.08
C TYR A 41 -13.82 -7.13 -10.00
N CYS A 42 -14.06 -7.70 -8.81
CA CYS A 42 -13.90 -9.13 -8.60
C CYS A 42 -15.23 -9.87 -8.53
N THR A 43 -16.30 -9.29 -7.95
CA THR A 43 -17.59 -9.97 -7.74
C THR A 43 -18.37 -10.22 -9.04
N ASP A 44 -18.38 -11.47 -9.49
CA ASP A 44 -19.19 -12.00 -10.61
C ASP A 44 -19.11 -11.21 -11.94
N ARG A 45 -18.07 -10.38 -12.11
CA ARG A 45 -17.84 -9.62 -13.34
C ARG A 45 -17.38 -10.51 -14.48
N CYS A 46 -16.53 -11.49 -14.17
CA CYS A 46 -15.89 -12.36 -15.16
C CYS A 46 -16.04 -13.86 -14.82
N HIS A 47 -16.09 -14.21 -13.54
CA HIS A 47 -16.32 -15.56 -13.02
C HIS A 47 -16.69 -15.46 -11.53
N GLN A 48 -17.01 -16.61 -10.91
CA GLN A 48 -17.24 -16.67 -9.48
C GLN A 48 -15.98 -16.26 -8.69
N THR A 49 -16.15 -15.36 -7.74
CA THR A 49 -15.06 -14.84 -6.91
C THR A 49 -14.87 -15.70 -5.65
N PRO A 50 -13.64 -16.01 -5.25
CA PRO A 50 -13.40 -16.65 -3.96
C PRO A 50 -13.78 -15.71 -2.82
N ARG A 51 -14.24 -16.26 -1.68
CA ARG A 51 -14.43 -15.47 -0.46
C ARG A 51 -13.06 -14.93 0.02
N PRO A 52 -12.96 -13.70 0.54
CA PRO A 52 -11.69 -13.11 1.00
C PRO A 52 -10.90 -13.98 2.00
N ASP A 53 -11.55 -14.80 2.81
CA ASP A 53 -10.93 -15.72 3.78
C ASP A 53 -10.52 -17.09 3.19
N SER A 54 -10.63 -17.28 1.88
CA SER A 54 -10.33 -18.56 1.21
C SER A 54 -8.85 -18.76 0.87
N LEU A 55 -8.04 -17.69 0.87
CA LEU A 55 -6.62 -17.69 0.52
C LEU A 55 -5.80 -16.92 1.57
N THR A 56 -4.50 -17.23 1.67
CA THR A 56 -3.57 -16.45 2.51
C THR A 56 -3.25 -15.11 1.86
N ALA A 57 -2.73 -14.14 2.62
CA ALA A 57 -2.38 -12.82 2.11
C ALA A 57 -1.41 -12.87 0.91
N ASN A 58 -0.43 -13.79 0.94
CA ASN A 58 0.52 -13.97 -0.16
C ASN A 58 -0.15 -14.56 -1.42
N GLN A 59 -1.08 -15.49 -1.24
CA GLN A 59 -1.86 -16.05 -2.35
C GLN A 59 -2.76 -14.99 -2.98
N TRP A 60 -3.42 -14.16 -2.17
CA TRP A 60 -4.21 -13.03 -2.67
C TRP A 60 -3.40 -12.02 -3.45
N ARG A 61 -2.19 -11.69 -3.01
CA ARG A 61 -1.29 -10.80 -3.77
C ARG A 61 -0.98 -11.36 -5.15
N ALA A 62 -0.70 -12.66 -5.25
CA ALA A 62 -0.44 -13.31 -6.54
C ALA A 62 -1.70 -13.35 -7.44
N VAL A 63 -2.87 -13.60 -6.86
CA VAL A 63 -4.16 -13.57 -7.58
C VAL A 63 -4.46 -12.16 -8.09
N ALA A 64 -4.33 -11.13 -7.25
CA ALA A 64 -4.59 -9.74 -7.63
C ALA A 64 -3.64 -9.28 -8.76
N GLN A 65 -2.36 -9.65 -8.70
CA GLN A 65 -1.39 -9.38 -9.77
C GLN A 65 -1.80 -10.06 -11.08
N THR A 66 -2.24 -11.32 -11.00
CA THR A 66 -2.73 -12.06 -12.16
C THR A 66 -3.98 -11.40 -12.76
N MET A 67 -4.92 -10.95 -11.91
CA MET A 67 -6.13 -10.27 -12.38
C MET A 67 -5.81 -8.93 -13.06
N GLN A 68 -4.89 -8.15 -12.50
CA GLN A 68 -4.42 -6.90 -13.11
C GLN A 68 -3.91 -7.14 -14.54
N ALA A 69 -3.11 -8.20 -14.75
CA ALA A 69 -2.61 -8.56 -16.07
C ALA A 69 -3.74 -9.00 -17.01
N ARG A 70 -4.68 -9.83 -16.52
CA ARG A 70 -5.81 -10.31 -17.33
C ARG A 70 -6.77 -9.20 -17.77
N LEU A 71 -6.98 -8.17 -16.94
CA LEU A 71 -7.75 -7.00 -17.35
C LEU A 71 -7.13 -6.36 -18.59
N ALA A 72 -5.82 -6.14 -18.57
CA ALA A 72 -5.09 -5.57 -19.70
C ALA A 72 -5.12 -6.48 -20.95
N GLU A 73 -4.95 -7.79 -20.79
CA GLU A 73 -5.04 -8.77 -21.89
C GLU A 73 -6.41 -8.77 -22.57
N GLN A 74 -7.47 -8.49 -21.81
CA GLN A 74 -8.84 -8.37 -22.33
C GLN A 74 -9.17 -6.97 -22.87
N GLY A 75 -8.20 -6.05 -22.91
CA GLY A 75 -8.40 -4.67 -23.34
C GLY A 75 -9.21 -3.82 -22.35
N GLN A 76 -9.32 -4.26 -21.10
CA GLN A 76 -9.95 -3.49 -20.03
C GLN A 76 -8.93 -2.58 -19.35
N GLU A 77 -9.41 -1.46 -18.83
CA GLU A 77 -8.57 -0.55 -18.04
C GLU A 77 -8.10 -1.28 -16.76
N PRO A 78 -6.79 -1.29 -16.46
CA PRO A 78 -6.28 -1.85 -15.23
C PRO A 78 -6.80 -1.10 -14.00
N ILE A 79 -6.84 -1.76 -12.84
CA ILE A 79 -7.23 -1.10 -11.58
C ILE A 79 -6.21 0.00 -11.29
N ALA A 80 -6.70 1.21 -10.96
CA ALA A 80 -5.84 2.35 -10.65
C ALA A 80 -4.89 2.02 -9.47
N PRO A 81 -3.66 2.55 -9.45
CA PRO A 81 -2.67 2.16 -8.43
C PRO A 81 -3.13 2.33 -6.97
N ALA A 82 -3.86 3.41 -6.66
CA ALA A 82 -4.39 3.65 -5.31
C ALA A 82 -5.49 2.64 -4.93
N ASP A 83 -6.39 2.34 -5.87
CA ASP A 83 -7.45 1.34 -5.66
C ASP A 83 -6.87 -0.07 -5.56
N TYR A 84 -5.81 -0.37 -6.30
CA TYR A 84 -5.10 -1.65 -6.22
C TYR A 84 -4.40 -1.83 -4.86
N ALA A 85 -3.81 -0.76 -4.32
CA ALA A 85 -3.24 -0.79 -2.96
C ALA A 85 -4.34 -1.04 -1.91
N ALA A 86 -5.46 -0.32 -1.99
CA ALA A 86 -6.60 -0.50 -1.09
C ALA A 86 -7.17 -1.93 -1.20
N LEU A 87 -7.27 -2.49 -2.41
CA LEU A 87 -7.67 -3.88 -2.64
C LEU A 87 -6.75 -4.86 -1.92
N LEU A 88 -5.42 -4.66 -2.00
CA LEU A 88 -4.46 -5.52 -1.32
C LEU A 88 -4.55 -5.40 0.20
N ALA A 89 -4.78 -4.19 0.72
CA ALA A 89 -5.05 -3.95 2.13
C ALA A 89 -6.27 -4.75 2.61
N TYR A 90 -7.40 -4.62 1.91
CA TYR A 90 -8.62 -5.38 2.21
C TYR A 90 -8.39 -6.89 2.18
N LEU A 91 -7.82 -7.42 1.09
CA LEU A 91 -7.58 -8.85 0.95
C LEU A 91 -6.59 -9.39 1.99
N THR A 92 -5.62 -8.58 2.43
CA THR A 92 -4.67 -8.98 3.47
C THR A 92 -5.31 -9.02 4.84
N THR A 93 -6.11 -8.00 5.19
CA THR A 93 -6.83 -7.94 6.48
C THR A 93 -7.83 -9.08 6.65
N HIS A 94 -8.44 -9.55 5.55
CA HIS A 94 -9.45 -10.60 5.58
C HIS A 94 -8.96 -11.96 5.10
N ALA A 95 -7.65 -12.11 4.87
CA ALA A 95 -7.06 -13.36 4.45
C ALA A 95 -7.19 -14.45 5.51
N ARG A 96 -7.13 -15.71 5.06
CA ARG A 96 -6.79 -16.84 5.94
C ARG A 96 -5.39 -16.61 6.55
N GLU A 97 -5.24 -16.98 7.82
CA GLU A 97 -3.95 -17.07 8.51
C GLU A 97 -2.95 -18.02 7.82
#